data_AF-A0A433ULP5-F1
#
_entry.id   AF-A0A433ULP5-F1
#
_cell.length_a   1.000
_cell.length_b   1.000
_cell.length_c   1.000
_cell.angle_alpha   90.00
_cell.angle_beta   90.00
_cell.angle_gamma   90.00
#
_symmetry.space_group_name_H-M   'P 1'
#
loop_
_entity.id
_entity.type
_entity.pdbx_description
1 polymer ?
#
loop_
_entity_poly.entity_id
_entity_poly.type
_entity_poly.pdbx_seq_one_letter_code
_entity_poly.pdbx_strand_id
1 'polypeptide(L)'
;MKSILQTYVEQEIWLLIRDKWYFGTIIGVSDELLWFKHRTHNKETEEDTLWERVVKISEVVAIDKVISVMSRKTDVFMSRLVETENNTNNHQQ
;
A
#
# COMPACT_ATOMS: atom_id res chain seq x y z
N MET A 1 -4.40 -20.91 -13.39
CA MET A 1 -5.15 -19.64 -13.32
C MET A 1 -4.17 -18.60 -12.79
N LYS A 2 -3.90 -17.49 -13.49
CA LYS A 2 -2.91 -16.50 -13.01
C LYS A 2 -3.49 -15.77 -11.80
N SER A 3 -2.73 -15.65 -10.72
CA SER A 3 -3.12 -14.89 -9.53
C SER A 3 -3.41 -13.43 -9.93
N ILE A 4 -4.47 -12.83 -9.39
CA ILE A 4 -4.78 -11.41 -9.62
C ILE A 4 -3.61 -10.51 -9.19
N LEU A 5 -2.81 -10.93 -8.21
CA LEU A 5 -1.61 -10.23 -7.76
C LEU A 5 -0.54 -10.12 -8.85
N GLN A 6 -0.46 -11.11 -9.75
CA GLN A 6 0.45 -11.08 -10.89
C GLN A 6 0.15 -9.88 -11.80
N THR A 7 -1.10 -9.40 -11.83
CA THR A 7 -1.49 -8.25 -12.64
C THR A 7 -0.96 -6.92 -12.11
N TYR A 8 -0.51 -6.89 -10.84
CA TYR A 8 0.02 -5.70 -10.17
C TYR A 8 1.55 -5.66 -10.12
N VAL A 9 2.25 -6.64 -10.71
CA VAL A 9 3.71 -6.61 -10.84
C VAL A 9 4.14 -5.33 -11.58
N GLU A 10 5.19 -4.68 -11.09
CA GLU A 10 5.72 -3.38 -11.51
C GLU A 10 4.79 -2.17 -11.27
N GLN A 11 3.65 -2.34 -10.59
CA GLN A 11 2.77 -1.24 -10.21
C GLN A 11 3.03 -0.76 -8.78
N GLU A 12 2.93 0.55 -8.56
CA GLU A 12 2.88 1.15 -7.23
C GLU A 12 1.48 1.00 -6.64
N ILE A 13 1.39 0.40 -5.46
CA ILE A 13 0.14 0.10 -4.79
C ILE A 13 0.30 0.24 -3.27
N TRP A 14 -0.82 0.39 -2.58
CA TRP A 14 -0.87 0.22 -1.13
C TRP A 14 -1.14 -1.25 -0.80
N LEU A 15 -0.32 -1.81 0.08
CA LEU A 15 -0.40 -3.16 0.61
C LEU A 15 -0.70 -3.11 2.10
N LEU A 16 -1.82 -3.69 2.54
CA LEU A 16 -2.05 -3.96 3.95
C LEU A 16 -1.53 -5.35 4.27
N ILE A 17 -0.43 -5.41 5.02
CA ILE A 17 0.19 -6.66 5.44
C ILE A 17 0.02 -6.78 6.95
N ARG A 18 -0.73 -7.80 7.39
CA ARG A 18 -1.24 -7.93 8.76
C ARG A 18 -2.00 -6.66 9.19
N ASP A 19 -1.37 -5.83 10.01
CA ASP A 19 -1.90 -4.61 10.61
C ASP A 19 -1.22 -3.33 10.11
N LYS A 20 -0.35 -3.43 9.09
CA LYS A 20 0.48 -2.31 8.62
C LYS A 20 0.35 -2.06 7.13
N TRP A 21 0.20 -0.79 6.78
CA TRP A 21 0.18 -0.32 5.40
C TRP A 21 1.60 -0.05 4.88
N TYR A 22 1.84 -0.50 3.65
CA TYR A 22 3.06 -0.28 2.91
C TYR A 22 2.72 0.30 1.54
N PHE A 23 3.30 1.44 1.20
CA PHE A 23 3.28 1.93 -0.17
C PHE A 23 4.51 1.40 -0.90
N GLY A 24 4.30 0.61 -1.95
CA GLY A 24 5.41 -0.07 -2.61
C GLY A 24 5.08 -0.59 -3.99
N THR A 25 6.13 -1.07 -4.66
CA THR A 25 6.06 -1.68 -5.99
C THR A 25 6.15 -3.19 -5.84
N ILE A 26 5.16 -3.94 -6.33
CA ILE A 26 5.29 -5.40 -6.43
C ILE A 26 6.35 -5.71 -7.48
N ILE A 27 7.33 -6.53 -7.13
CA ILE A 27 8.41 -6.93 -8.06
C ILE A 27 8.32 -8.42 -8.45
N GLY A 28 7.52 -9.20 -7.74
CA GLY A 28 7.38 -10.62 -8.00
C GLY A 28 6.22 -11.22 -7.22
N VAL A 29 5.60 -12.24 -7.83
CA VAL A 29 4.55 -13.04 -7.21
C VAL A 29 4.82 -14.49 -7.57
N SER A 30 4.72 -15.36 -6.58
CA SER A 30 4.74 -16.82 -6.72
C SER A 30 3.54 -17.38 -5.95
N ASP A 31 3.34 -18.70 -5.99
CA ASP A 31 2.12 -19.36 -5.52
C ASP A 31 1.68 -18.89 -4.11
N GLU A 32 2.61 -18.77 -3.16
CA GLU A 32 2.30 -18.35 -1.79
C GLU A 32 3.03 -17.08 -1.34
N LEU A 33 3.87 -16.49 -2.21
CA LEU A 33 4.80 -15.43 -1.82
C LEU A 33 4.61 -14.17 -2.67
N LEU A 34 4.73 -13.02 -2.01
CA LEU A 34 4.70 -11.70 -2.61
C LEU A 34 6.01 -10.97 -2.31
N TRP A 35 6.68 -10.51 -3.37
CA TRP A 35 7.86 -9.66 -3.28
C TRP A 35 7.48 -8.24 -3.62
N PHE A 36 7.90 -7.29 -2.78
CA PHE A 36 7.68 -5.88 -3.04
C PHE A 36 8.83 -5.03 -2.53
N LYS A 37 9.00 -3.86 -3.15
CA LYS A 37 9.91 -2.82 -2.70
C LYS A 37 9.11 -1.68 -2.09
N HIS A 38 9.56 -1.14 -0.96
CA HIS A 38 8.96 0.04 -0.36
C HIS A 38 10.04 0.99 0.15
N ARG A 39 9.71 2.28 0.23
CA ARG A 39 10.61 3.29 0.77
C ARG A 39 10.19 3.68 2.18
N THR A 40 11.16 4.03 3.00
CA THR A 40 10.93 4.72 4.28
C THR A 40 11.82 5.94 4.32
N HIS A 41 11.25 7.07 4.71
CA HIS A 41 11.97 8.33 4.88
C HIS A 41 12.26 8.56 6.36
N ASN A 42 13.54 8.69 6.71
CA ASN A 42 13.93 9.09 8.06
C ASN A 42 13.90 10.63 8.17
N LYS A 43 13.00 11.16 9.00
CA LYS A 43 12.84 12.61 9.18
C LYS A 43 14.01 13.27 9.93
N GLU A 44 14.78 12.51 10.71
CA GLU A 44 15.89 13.04 11.50
C GLU A 44 17.18 13.15 10.67
N THR A 45 17.42 12.20 9.77
CA THR A 45 18.62 12.15 8.93
C THR A 45 18.39 12.59 7.48
N GLU A 46 17.14 12.83 7.09
CA GLU A 46 16.69 13.06 5.70
C GLU A 46 17.02 11.91 4.73
N GLU A 47 17.37 10.73 5.25
CA GLU A 47 17.75 9.59 4.42
C GLU A 47 16.53 8.79 3.94
N ASP A 48 16.52 8.49 2.65
CA ASP A 48 15.58 7.56 2.03
C ASP A 48 16.18 6.15 1.99
N THR A 49 15.56 5.21 2.68
CA THR A 49 15.94 3.79 2.61
C THR A 49 14.97 3.01 1.74
N LEU A 50 15.50 2.28 0.74
CA LEU A 50 14.75 1.34 -0.08
C LEU A 50 14.84 -0.06 0.55
N TRP A 51 13.68 -0.62 0.84
CA TRP A 51 13.54 -1.97 1.38
C TRP A 51 13.00 -2.90 0.32
N GLU A 52 13.51 -4.13 0.29
CA GLU A 52 12.91 -5.25 -0.42
C GLU A 52 12.40 -6.26 0.61
N ARG A 53 11.15 -6.67 0.47
CA ARG A 53 10.49 -7.61 1.39
C ARG A 53 9.84 -8.75 0.64
N VAL A 54 9.82 -9.90 1.30
CA VAL A 54 9.10 -11.10 0.89
C VAL A 54 8.13 -11.45 2.00
N VAL A 55 6.85 -11.59 1.66
CA VAL A 55 5.79 -11.93 2.62
C VAL A 55 4.93 -13.06 2.08
N LYS A 56 4.23 -13.77 2.96
CA LYS A 56 3.23 -14.74 2.51
C LYS A 56 2.01 -13.99 2.00
N ILE A 57 1.43 -14.44 0.90
CA ILE A 57 0.20 -13.86 0.35
C ILE A 57 -0.94 -13.93 1.37
N SER A 58 -0.99 -14.98 2.20
CA SER A 58 -1.97 -15.10 3.29
C SER A 58 -1.85 -14.03 4.38
N GLU A 59 -0.76 -13.27 4.42
CA GLU A 59 -0.59 -12.13 5.32
C GLU A 59 -1.04 -10.81 4.70
N VAL A 60 -1.30 -10.79 3.39
CA VAL A 60 -1.81 -9.62 2.67
C VAL A 60 -3.32 -9.58 2.84
N VAL A 61 -3.79 -8.59 3.59
CA VAL A 61 -5.20 -8.46 3.96
C VAL A 61 -5.97 -7.64 2.92
N ALA A 62 -5.34 -6.60 2.36
CA ALA A 62 -5.96 -5.72 1.38
C ALA A 62 -4.93 -5.11 0.43
N ILE A 63 -5.41 -4.72 -0.74
CA ILE A 63 -4.65 -3.97 -1.73
C ILE A 63 -5.51 -2.81 -2.20
N ASP A 64 -4.93 -1.62 -2.19
CA ASP A 64 -5.56 -0.43 -2.76
C ASP A 64 -4.72 0.10 -3.92
N LYS A 65 -5.36 0.23 -5.08
CA LYS A 65 -4.71 0.67 -6.32
C LYS A 65 -4.65 2.18 -6.31
N VAL A 66 -3.43 2.74 -6.36
CA VAL A 66 -3.27 4.19 -6.49
C VAL A 66 -3.68 4.61 -7.91
N ILE A 67 -4.86 5.22 -8.04
CA ILE A 67 -5.16 6.09 -9.18
C ILE A 67 -4.41 7.39 -8.88
N SER A 68 -3.21 7.52 -9.43
CA SER A 68 -2.36 8.69 -9.23
C SER A 68 -3.03 9.94 -9.79
N VAL A 69 -3.81 10.64 -8.97
CA VAL A 69 -4.06 12.07 -9.11
C VAL A 69 -2.90 12.74 -8.40
N MET A 70 -1.83 13.03 -9.14
CA MET A 70 -0.66 13.71 -8.61
C MET A 70 -1.07 14.95 -7.80
N SER A 71 -0.87 14.90 -6.49
CA SER A 71 -0.75 16.09 -5.65
C SER A 71 0.37 15.85 -4.66
N ARG A 72 1.43 16.66 -4.78
CA ARG A 72 2.72 16.55 -4.06
C ARG A 72 2.60 16.89 -2.56
N LYS A 73 1.58 16.39 -1.88
CA LYS A 73 1.44 16.52 -0.42
C LYS A 73 0.85 15.22 0.13
N THR A 74 1.71 14.44 0.76
CA THR A 74 1.39 13.27 1.58
C THR A 74 0.25 13.57 2.58
N ASP A 75 0.11 14.83 2.98
CA ASP A 75 -0.94 15.32 3.89
C ASP A 75 -2.38 15.24 3.32
N VAL A 76 -2.56 15.25 1.99
CA VAL A 76 -3.91 15.29 1.38
C VAL A 76 -4.52 13.89 1.25
N PHE A 77 -3.70 12.83 1.21
CA PHE A 77 -4.21 11.47 1.10
C PHE A 77 -4.67 10.93 2.46
N MET A 78 -3.91 11.22 3.53
CA MET A 78 -4.30 10.87 4.90
C MET A 78 -5.57 11.61 5.34
N SER A 79 -5.81 12.85 4.87
CA SER A 79 -7.05 13.58 5.22
C SER A 79 -8.30 12.92 4.64
N ARG A 80 -8.23 12.32 3.44
CA ARG A 80 -9.38 11.64 2.82
C ARG A 80 -9.70 10.28 3.43
N LEU A 81 -8.69 9.55 3.91
CA LEU A 81 -8.91 8.32 4.67
C LEU A 81 -9.63 8.60 5.99
N VAL A 82 -9.25 9.69 6.69
CA VAL A 82 -9.92 10.12 7.94
C VAL A 82 -11.35 10.63 7.68
N GLU A 83 -11.61 11.31 6.55
CA GLU A 83 -12.98 11.69 6.18
C GLU A 83 -13.89 10.48 5.89
N THR A 84 -13.32 9.39 5.38
CA THR A 84 -14.10 8.17 5.08
C THR A 84 -14.51 7.42 6.34
N GLU A 85 -13.70 7.44 7.40
CA GLU A 85 -14.06 6.85 8.70
C GLU A 85 -15.16 7.64 9.43
N ASN A 86 -15.22 8.95 9.25
CA ASN A 86 -16.24 9.79 9.88
C ASN A 86 -17.61 9.77 9.17
N ASN A 87 -17.67 9.45 7.87
CA ASN A 87 -18.93 9.45 7.13
C ASN A 87 -19.76 8.17 7.33
N THR A 88 -19.18 7.10 7.86
CA THR A 88 -19.92 5.87 8.20
C THR A 88 -20.83 6.02 9.44
N ASN A 89 -20.71 7.10 10.21
CA ASN A 89 -21.52 7.33 11.42
C ASN A 89 -22.71 8.28 11.23
N ASN A 90 -22.96 8.82 10.03
CA ASN A 90 -24.04 9.79 9.78
C ASN A 90 -25.14 9.33 8.80
N HIS A 91 -25.25 8.03 8.54
CA HIS A 91 -26.35 7.46 7.72
C HIS A 91 -27.22 6.45 8.48
N GLN A 92 -27.56 6.79 9.71
CA GLN A 92 -28.73 6.24 10.40
C GLN A 92 -29.54 7.38 11.04
N GLN A 93 -30.37 8.04 10.22
CA GLN A 93 -31.61 8.68 10.64
C GLN A 93 -32.68 8.38 9.61
#